data_AF-A0A1J0TSE1-F1
#
_entry.id   AF-A0A1J0TSE1-F1
#
_cell.length_a   1.000
_cell.length_b   1.000
_cell.length_c   1.000
_cell.angle_alpha   90.00
_cell.angle_beta   90.00
_cell.angle_gamma   90.00
#
_symmetry.space_group_name_H-M   'P 1'
#
loop_
_entity.id
_entity.type
_entity.pdbx_description
1 polymer ?
#
loop_
_entity_poly.entity_id
_entity_poly.type
_entity_poly.pdbx_seq_one_letter_code
_entity_poly.pdbx_strand_id
1 'polypeptide(L)'
;MVNGDVQRVEVRLAVEYPGSGATSTLGDGSMRPIDPIPPICPRHGEPETGRVRVTVAADASEPRQGSNRFGSALEAAYTVQVAAVDWPVCARCVAVRTRWQIAAAATCTVLGVIFLALVFALVQGAPEIYGLALLGVFGLSFLPIYVALRVLEPKRASLGMSVAEDGSELVISQAHPEFARAVAAQRM
;
A
#
# COMPACT_ATOMS: atom_id res chain seq x y z
N MET A 1 -16.42 21.93 -7.65
CA MET A 1 -16.26 20.51 -8.05
C MET A 1 -16.94 19.69 -6.97
N VAL A 2 -17.89 18.83 -7.37
CA VAL A 2 -18.91 18.22 -6.50
C VAL A 2 -18.27 17.37 -5.39
N ASN A 3 -18.22 17.90 -4.16
CA ASN A 3 -18.04 17.15 -2.93
C ASN A 3 -19.43 16.64 -2.50
N GLY A 4 -19.97 15.68 -3.24
CA GLY A 4 -21.02 14.82 -2.73
C GLY A 4 -20.33 13.68 -2.00
N ASP A 5 -20.64 13.47 -0.72
CA ASP A 5 -20.15 12.30 0.00
C ASP A 5 -20.61 11.04 -0.74
N VAL A 6 -19.70 10.45 -1.51
CA VAL A 6 -19.95 9.19 -2.17
C VAL A 6 -20.13 8.16 -1.07
N GLN A 7 -21.34 7.63 -0.94
CA GLN A 7 -21.67 6.58 0.02
C GLN A 7 -20.78 5.36 -0.27
N ARG A 8 -19.78 5.17 0.60
CA ARG A 8 -18.86 4.04 0.53
C ARG A 8 -19.59 2.78 0.98
N VAL A 9 -19.31 1.67 0.30
CA VAL A 9 -20.01 0.41 0.53
C VAL A 9 -19.01 -0.72 0.74
N GLU A 10 -19.38 -1.67 1.60
CA GLU A 10 -18.64 -2.91 1.75
C GLU A 10 -18.87 -3.81 0.54
N VAL A 11 -17.80 -4.36 -0.03
CA VAL A 11 -17.86 -5.33 -1.12
C VAL A 11 -17.05 -6.54 -0.74
N ARG A 12 -17.65 -7.72 -0.93
CA ARG A 12 -17.00 -9.01 -0.71
C ARG A 12 -16.70 -9.64 -2.06
N LEU A 13 -15.52 -10.20 -2.22
CA LEU A 13 -15.08 -10.91 -3.41
C LEU A 13 -14.68 -12.32 -2.99
N ALA A 14 -15.27 -13.34 -3.61
CA ALA A 14 -14.87 -14.71 -3.32
C ALA A 14 -13.47 -14.95 -3.91
N VAL A 15 -12.60 -15.57 -3.13
CA VAL A 15 -11.20 -15.80 -3.49
C VAL A 15 -10.82 -17.24 -3.21
N GLU A 16 -10.17 -17.86 -4.19
CA GLU A 16 -9.44 -19.10 -3.98
C GLU A 16 -8.11 -18.77 -3.31
N TYR A 17 -7.95 -19.31 -2.11
CA TYR A 17 -6.71 -19.24 -1.38
C TYR A 17 -5.75 -20.34 -1.87
N PRO A 18 -4.47 -20.04 -2.17
CA PRO A 18 -3.49 -21.08 -2.42
C PRO A 18 -3.32 -21.87 -1.12
N GLY A 19 -3.73 -23.16 -1.13
CA GLY A 19 -3.95 -23.99 0.07
C GLY A 19 -2.87 -23.94 1.16
N SER A 20 -3.24 -24.42 2.36
CA SER A 20 -2.42 -24.46 3.58
C SER A 20 -1.06 -25.12 3.35
N GLY A 21 -0.07 -24.33 2.97
CA GLY A 21 1.24 -24.80 2.51
C GLY A 21 2.06 -23.72 1.81
N ALA A 22 1.41 -22.64 1.34
CA ALA A 22 2.10 -21.47 0.81
C ALA A 22 2.69 -20.57 1.92
N THR A 23 3.61 -21.09 2.73
CA THR A 23 4.49 -20.30 3.62
C THR A 23 5.65 -19.68 2.83
N SER A 24 5.35 -19.11 1.65
CA SER A 24 6.33 -18.27 0.95
C SER A 24 6.27 -16.87 1.56
N THR A 25 7.29 -16.52 2.35
CA THR A 25 7.55 -15.16 2.87
C THR A 25 7.74 -14.12 1.74
N LEU A 26 7.67 -14.57 0.49
CA LEU A 26 7.95 -13.84 -0.75
C LEU A 26 6.77 -13.91 -1.74
N GLY A 27 5.53 -13.81 -1.27
CA GLY A 27 4.41 -13.35 -2.12
C GLY A 27 4.08 -14.17 -3.38
N ASP A 28 4.53 -15.42 -3.48
CA ASP A 28 4.21 -16.35 -4.58
C ASP A 28 2.84 -17.01 -4.41
N GLY A 29 2.25 -16.95 -3.21
CA GLY A 29 0.85 -17.25 -2.97
C GLY A 29 -0.04 -16.15 -3.55
N SER A 30 -0.45 -16.27 -4.81
CA SER A 30 -1.49 -15.38 -5.37
C SER A 30 -2.86 -15.82 -4.88
N MET A 31 -3.58 -14.95 -4.16
CA MET A 31 -5.03 -15.11 -4.02
C MET A 31 -5.62 -14.94 -5.41
N ARG A 32 -6.46 -15.89 -5.83
CA ARG A 32 -7.14 -15.79 -7.11
C ARG A 32 -8.61 -15.49 -6.86
N PRO A 33 -9.10 -14.29 -7.24
CA PRO A 33 -10.52 -14.03 -7.29
C PRO A 33 -11.21 -15.12 -8.13
N ILE A 34 -12.30 -15.69 -7.60
CA ILE A 34 -13.09 -16.69 -8.31
C ILE A 34 -13.71 -16.04 -9.56
N ASP A 35 -14.26 -14.85 -9.37
CA ASP A 35 -14.75 -14.00 -10.44
C ASP A 35 -13.71 -12.95 -10.85
N PRO A 36 -13.60 -12.61 -12.14
CA PRO A 36 -12.67 -11.60 -12.60
C PRO A 36 -12.99 -10.23 -11.99
N ILE A 37 -12.01 -9.62 -11.31
CA ILE A 37 -12.20 -8.29 -10.70
C ILE A 37 -12.63 -7.29 -11.78
N PRO A 38 -13.78 -6.59 -11.60
CA PRO A 38 -14.28 -5.63 -12.57
C PRO A 38 -13.24 -4.58 -12.96
N PRO A 39 -13.24 -4.12 -14.24
CA PRO A 39 -12.31 -3.10 -14.72
C PRO A 39 -12.74 -1.68 -14.31
N ILE A 40 -13.07 -1.51 -13.03
CA ILE A 40 -13.52 -0.25 -12.42
C ILE A 40 -12.67 -0.01 -11.18
N CYS A 41 -12.19 1.20 -11.00
CA CYS A 41 -11.42 1.56 -9.81
C CYS A 41 -12.35 1.58 -8.58
N PRO A 42 -12.09 0.76 -7.55
CA PRO A 42 -12.94 0.71 -6.36
C PRO A 42 -12.84 1.97 -5.49
N ARG A 43 -11.83 2.82 -5.71
CA ARG A 43 -11.71 4.09 -4.99
C ARG A 43 -12.53 5.21 -5.62
N HIS A 44 -12.59 5.27 -6.95
CA HIS A 44 -13.14 6.43 -7.66
C HIS A 44 -14.32 6.10 -8.58
N GLY A 45 -14.64 4.82 -8.82
CA GLY A 45 -15.67 4.42 -9.79
C GLY A 45 -15.28 4.58 -11.25
N GLU A 46 -14.12 5.19 -11.53
CA GLU A 46 -13.64 5.43 -12.89
C GLU A 46 -13.14 4.14 -13.57
N PRO A 47 -13.18 4.07 -14.91
CA PRO A 47 -12.70 2.93 -15.67
C PRO A 47 -11.21 2.65 -15.44
N GLU A 48 -10.85 1.37 -15.53
CA GLU A 48 -9.48 0.88 -15.42
C GLU A 48 -8.58 1.45 -16.52
N THR A 49 -7.40 1.92 -16.13
CA THR A 49 -6.29 2.28 -17.03
C THR A 49 -5.08 1.37 -16.88
N GLY A 50 -5.08 0.49 -15.89
CA GLY A 50 -4.05 -0.52 -15.66
C GLY A 50 -4.29 -1.30 -14.37
N ARG A 51 -3.43 -2.30 -14.11
CA ARG A 51 -3.46 -3.10 -12.88
C ARG A 51 -2.19 -2.93 -12.07
N VAL A 52 -2.34 -2.97 -10.75
CA VAL A 52 -1.23 -2.96 -9.80
C VAL A 52 -1.34 -4.17 -8.88
N ARG A 53 -0.22 -4.83 -8.60
CA ARG A 53 -0.17 -5.93 -7.65
C ARG A 53 -0.31 -5.38 -6.22
N VAL A 54 -1.36 -5.78 -5.52
CA VAL A 54 -1.65 -5.40 -4.14
C VAL A 54 -1.45 -6.60 -3.24
N THR A 55 -0.78 -6.40 -2.10
CA THR A 55 -0.57 -7.45 -1.09
C THR A 55 -1.54 -7.30 0.07
N VAL A 56 -2.41 -8.30 0.24
CA VAL A 56 -3.40 -8.39 1.31
C VAL A 56 -2.85 -9.31 2.40
N ALA A 57 -2.95 -8.88 3.65
CA ALA A 57 -2.65 -9.74 4.80
C ALA A 57 -3.94 -10.43 5.26
N ALA A 58 -3.90 -11.76 5.38
CA ALA A 58 -4.84 -12.52 6.19
C ALA A 58 -4.19 -12.77 7.55
N ASP A 59 -4.86 -12.35 8.64
CA ASP A 59 -4.52 -12.82 9.98
C ASP A 59 -5.03 -14.25 10.11
N ALA A 60 -4.20 -15.22 9.70
CA ALA A 60 -4.59 -16.63 9.65
C ALA A 60 -4.26 -17.40 10.94
N SER A 61 -4.09 -16.72 12.08
CA SER A 61 -3.80 -17.41 13.35
C SER A 61 -4.84 -17.08 14.40
N GLU A 62 -5.72 -18.06 14.69
CA GLU A 62 -6.19 -18.23 16.07
C GLU A 62 -4.94 -18.27 16.96
N PRO A 63 -4.80 -17.36 17.93
CA PRO A 63 -3.64 -17.33 18.79
C PRO A 63 -3.67 -18.60 19.65
N ARG A 64 -2.92 -19.63 19.26
CA ARG A 64 -2.57 -20.72 20.17
C ARG A 64 -1.86 -20.06 21.34
N GLN A 65 -2.53 -20.04 22.50
CA GLN A 65 -2.00 -19.55 23.77
C GLN A 65 -0.81 -20.42 24.20
N GLY A 66 0.34 -20.20 23.57
CA GLY A 66 1.63 -20.74 23.92
C GLY A 66 2.44 -19.65 24.61
N SER A 67 2.84 -19.94 25.85
CA SER A 67 3.52 -19.04 26.78
C SER A 67 4.77 -18.35 26.20
N ASN A 68 4.69 -17.04 25.94
CA ASN A 68 5.68 -15.99 26.30
C ASN A 68 5.34 -14.67 25.58
N ARG A 69 5.20 -13.57 26.34
CA ARG A 69 4.81 -12.23 25.81
C ARG A 69 5.72 -11.66 24.71
N PHE A 70 6.97 -12.12 24.64
CA PHE A 70 7.92 -11.73 23.59
C PHE A 70 7.93 -12.68 22.39
N GLY A 71 7.56 -13.96 22.57
CA GLY A 71 7.45 -14.93 21.48
C GLY A 71 6.20 -14.70 20.63
N SER A 72 5.07 -14.42 21.27
CA SER A 72 3.77 -14.27 20.60
C SER A 72 3.69 -13.08 19.64
N ALA A 73 4.43 -11.98 19.90
CA ALA A 73 4.43 -10.80 19.03
C ALA A 73 5.22 -11.03 17.74
N LEU A 74 6.29 -11.83 17.81
CA LEU A 74 7.04 -12.24 16.63
C LEU A 74 6.25 -13.32 15.87
N GLU A 75 5.69 -14.32 16.55
CA GLU A 75 4.89 -15.37 15.92
C GLU A 75 3.65 -14.82 15.20
N ALA A 76 2.93 -13.87 15.82
CA ALA A 76 1.81 -13.16 15.17
C ALA A 76 2.27 -12.27 13.99
N ALA A 77 3.51 -11.77 14.01
CA ALA A 77 4.08 -11.07 12.85
C ALA A 77 4.50 -12.02 11.72
N TYR A 78 4.78 -13.29 12.03
CA TYR A 78 5.22 -14.32 11.07
C TYR A 78 4.07 -15.16 10.48
N THR A 79 2.88 -15.16 11.08
CA THR A 79 1.67 -15.83 10.53
C THR A 79 0.82 -14.92 9.65
N VAL A 80 1.29 -13.70 9.35
CA VAL A 80 0.63 -12.81 8.41
C VAL A 80 0.78 -13.38 7.01
N GLN A 81 -0.23 -14.10 6.56
CA GLN A 81 -0.28 -14.66 5.23
C GLN A 81 -0.49 -13.52 4.23
N VAL A 82 0.53 -13.24 3.42
CA VAL A 82 0.52 -12.14 2.44
C VAL A 82 0.14 -12.71 1.08
N ALA A 83 -1.12 -12.53 0.68
CA ALA A 83 -1.58 -12.89 -0.65
C ALA A 83 -1.48 -11.69 -1.60
N ALA A 84 -1.06 -11.91 -2.85
CA ALA A 84 -1.01 -10.86 -3.86
C ALA A 84 -2.18 -10.98 -4.85
N VAL A 85 -2.84 -9.85 -5.16
CA VAL A 85 -3.94 -9.74 -6.12
C VAL A 85 -3.72 -8.58 -7.08
N ASP A 86 -4.00 -8.77 -8.36
CA ASP A 86 -3.92 -7.70 -9.36
C ASP A 86 -5.16 -6.81 -9.32
N TRP A 87 -4.92 -5.53 -9.04
CA TRP A 87 -5.95 -4.59 -8.66
C TRP A 87 -6.14 -3.46 -9.69
N PRO A 88 -7.37 -3.14 -10.11
CA PRO A 88 -7.61 -2.10 -11.10
C PRO A 88 -7.34 -0.69 -10.55
N VAL A 89 -6.64 0.13 -11.34
CA VAL A 89 -6.40 1.55 -11.05
C VAL A 89 -6.93 2.43 -12.18
N CYS A 90 -7.49 3.59 -11.83
CA CYS A 90 -7.93 4.60 -12.80
C CYS A 90 -6.88 5.68 -13.06
N ALA A 91 -7.11 6.49 -14.10
CA ALA A 91 -6.26 7.62 -14.48
C ALA A 91 -6.02 8.58 -13.31
N ARG A 92 -7.02 8.82 -12.44
CA ARG A 92 -6.87 9.69 -11.27
C ARG A 92 -5.90 9.12 -10.24
N CYS A 93 -5.96 7.82 -9.97
CA CYS A 93 -5.01 7.14 -9.09
C CYS A 93 -3.58 7.24 -9.64
N VAL A 94 -3.42 7.00 -10.95
CA VAL A 94 -2.12 7.09 -11.63
C VAL A 94 -1.60 8.52 -11.58
N ALA A 95 -2.42 9.53 -11.93
CA ALA A 95 -2.00 10.93 -11.92
C ALA A 95 -1.54 11.40 -10.54
N VAL A 96 -2.26 11.03 -9.46
CA VAL A 96 -1.84 11.34 -8.09
C VAL A 96 -0.51 10.68 -7.78
N ARG A 97 -0.37 9.38 -8.08
CA ARG A 97 0.87 8.63 -7.89
C ARG A 97 2.05 9.30 -8.59
N THR A 98 1.88 9.62 -9.87
CA THR A 98 2.91 10.26 -10.70
C THR A 98 3.29 11.64 -10.16
N ARG A 99 2.32 12.47 -9.76
CA ARG A 99 2.58 13.78 -9.16
C ARG A 99 3.43 13.67 -7.89
N TRP A 100 3.12 12.69 -7.03
CA TRP A 100 3.90 12.45 -5.81
C TRP A 100 5.28 11.88 -6.09
N GLN A 101 5.44 11.03 -7.11
CA GLN A 101 6.77 10.56 -7.53
C GLN A 101 7.63 11.71 -8.05
N ILE A 102 7.05 12.60 -8.87
CA ILE A 102 7.75 13.78 -9.39
C ILE A 102 8.12 14.71 -8.23
N ALA A 103 7.19 14.97 -7.31
CA ALA A 103 7.46 15.80 -6.14
C ALA A 103 8.56 15.21 -5.24
N ALA A 104 8.54 13.90 -5.00
CA ALA A 104 9.57 13.20 -4.23
C ALA A 104 10.92 13.26 -4.94
N ALA A 105 10.98 12.99 -6.24
CA ALA A 105 12.20 13.07 -7.03
C ALA A 105 12.80 14.49 -7.00
N ALA A 106 11.99 15.51 -7.25
CA ALA A 106 12.42 16.91 -7.22
C ALA A 106 12.96 17.30 -5.83
N THR A 107 12.27 16.89 -4.76
CA THR A 107 12.70 17.15 -3.38
C THR A 107 14.03 16.47 -3.08
N CYS A 108 14.20 15.20 -3.48
CA CYS A 108 15.47 14.49 -3.33
C CYS A 108 16.61 15.16 -4.09
N THR A 109 16.36 15.64 -5.32
CA THR A 109 17.37 16.35 -6.12
C THR A 109 17.79 17.64 -5.44
N VAL A 110 16.84 18.46 -4.97
CA VAL A 110 17.15 19.72 -4.27
C VAL A 110 17.94 19.45 -2.98
N LEU A 111 17.51 18.50 -2.16
CA LEU A 111 18.21 18.14 -0.93
C LEU A 111 19.61 17.59 -1.22
N GLY A 112 19.77 16.80 -2.28
CA GLY A 112 21.08 16.29 -2.72
C GLY A 112 22.04 17.42 -3.12
N VAL A 113 21.56 18.42 -3.87
CA VAL A 113 22.37 19.59 -4.25
C VAL A 113 22.78 20.40 -3.01
N ILE A 114 21.85 20.66 -2.09
CA ILE A 114 22.14 21.36 -0.84
C ILE A 114 23.17 20.58 -0.02
N PHE A 115 23.00 19.26 0.10
CA PHE A 115 23.92 18.40 0.81
C PHE A 115 25.34 18.50 0.23
N LEU A 116 25.49 18.39 -1.10
CA LEU A 116 26.79 18.52 -1.76
C LEU A 116 27.42 19.91 -1.55
N ALA A 117 26.61 20.98 -1.61
CA ALA A 117 27.09 22.33 -1.34
C ALA A 117 27.60 22.50 0.11
N LEU A 118 26.90 21.91 1.09
CA LEU A 118 27.32 21.92 2.49
C LEU A 118 28.59 21.11 2.71
N VAL A 119 28.73 19.94 2.09
CA VAL A 119 29.98 19.14 2.13
C VAL A 119 31.14 19.97 1.57
N PHE A 120 30.95 20.62 0.42
CA PHE A 120 31.98 21.45 -0.20
C PHE A 120 32.37 22.64 0.69
N ALA A 121 31.41 23.31 1.31
CA ALA A 121 31.66 24.40 2.25
C ALA A 121 32.49 23.92 3.47
N LEU A 122 32.15 22.75 4.04
CA LEU A 122 32.91 22.17 5.15
C LEU A 122 34.34 21.81 4.76
N VAL A 123 34.55 21.28 3.56
CA VAL A 123 35.90 21.00 3.02
C VAL A 123 36.73 22.29 2.88
N GLN A 124 36.09 23.43 2.62
CA GLN A 124 36.74 24.74 2.58
C GLN A 124 36.95 25.41 3.94
N GLY A 125 36.62 24.73 5.05
CA GLY A 125 36.79 25.27 6.41
C GLY A 125 35.62 26.13 6.89
N ALA A 126 34.41 25.92 6.36
CA ALA A 126 33.21 26.56 6.88
C ALA A 126 32.97 26.24 8.37
N PRO A 127 32.34 27.16 9.12
CA PRO A 127 32.13 27.01 10.56
C PRO A 127 31.22 25.82 10.91
N GLU A 128 31.31 25.34 12.16
CA GLU A 128 30.61 24.14 12.65
C GLU A 128 29.09 24.13 12.45
N ILE A 129 28.47 25.31 12.34
CA ILE A 129 27.03 25.44 12.04
C ILE A 129 26.64 24.77 10.71
N TYR A 130 27.57 24.68 9.75
CA TYR A 130 27.37 23.97 8.49
C TYR A 130 27.32 22.44 8.70
N GLY A 131 28.00 21.91 9.72
CA GLY A 131 27.91 20.50 10.12
C GLY A 131 26.54 20.15 10.71
N LEU A 132 25.99 21.02 11.55
CA LEU A 132 24.61 20.88 12.06
C LEU A 132 23.58 20.97 10.92
N ALA A 133 23.78 21.91 9.98
CA ALA A 133 22.94 22.02 8.79
C ALA A 133 23.00 20.76 7.92
N LEU A 134 24.19 20.16 7.76
CA LEU A 134 24.38 18.91 7.02
C LEU A 134 23.56 17.77 7.64
N LEU A 135 23.59 17.65 8.97
CA LEU A 135 22.84 16.63 9.72
C LEU A 135 21.32 16.82 9.57
N GLY A 136 20.86 18.08 9.58
CA GLY A 136 19.47 18.44 9.33
C GLY A 136 19.01 18.07 7.91
N VAL A 137 19.80 18.40 6.89
CA VAL A 137 19.52 18.06 5.49
C VAL A 137 19.53 16.55 5.28
N PHE A 138 20.47 15.84 5.91
CA PHE A 138 20.52 14.38 5.89
C PHE A 138 19.25 13.77 6.50
N GLY A 139 18.80 14.22 7.67
CA GLY A 139 17.53 13.77 8.26
C GLY A 139 16.32 14.07 7.38
N LEU A 140 16.25 15.28 6.82
CA LEU A 140 15.17 15.70 5.91
C LEU A 140 15.13 14.89 4.61
N SER A 141 16.26 14.33 4.15
CA SER A 141 16.31 13.50 2.94
C SER A 141 15.52 12.19 3.04
N PHE A 142 15.26 11.71 4.26
CA PHE A 142 14.41 10.53 4.48
C PHE A 142 12.91 10.84 4.35
N LEU A 143 12.50 12.09 4.50
CA LEU A 143 11.09 12.49 4.40
C LEU A 143 10.47 12.19 3.03
N PRO A 144 11.06 12.59 1.88
CA PRO A 144 10.52 12.25 0.57
C PRO A 144 10.52 10.75 0.30
N ILE A 145 11.51 9.99 0.79
CA ILE A 145 11.51 8.52 0.70
C ILE A 145 10.37 7.93 1.52
N TYR A 146 10.16 8.41 2.75
CA TYR A 146 9.08 7.96 3.62
C TYR A 146 7.70 8.28 3.01
N VAL A 147 7.51 9.50 2.50
CA VAL A 147 6.26 9.90 1.83
C VAL A 147 6.06 9.11 0.55
N ALA A 148 7.11 8.93 -0.26
CA ALA A 148 7.07 8.10 -1.45
C ALA A 148 6.65 6.67 -1.08
N LEU A 149 7.27 6.04 -0.09
CA LEU A 149 6.87 4.69 0.37
C LEU A 149 5.42 4.67 0.86
N ARG A 150 4.97 5.65 1.65
CA ARG A 150 3.58 5.70 2.17
C ARG A 150 2.52 5.96 1.10
N VAL A 151 2.85 6.74 0.07
CA VAL A 151 1.92 7.10 -1.02
C VAL A 151 2.00 6.09 -2.17
N LEU A 152 3.15 5.45 -2.36
CA LEU A 152 3.41 4.49 -3.45
C LEU A 152 3.20 3.05 -3.04
N GLU A 153 3.31 2.70 -1.75
CA GLU A 153 2.89 1.38 -1.31
C GLU A 153 1.39 1.27 -1.58
N PRO A 154 0.97 0.31 -2.44
CA PRO A 154 -0.44 -0.03 -2.62
C PRO A 154 -1.03 -0.70 -1.37
N LYS A 155 -0.41 -0.54 -0.20
CA LYS A 155 -0.76 -1.28 1.01
C LYS A 155 -2.01 -0.69 1.63
N ARG A 156 -3.06 -1.52 1.60
CA ARG A 156 -4.01 -1.82 2.68
C ARG A 156 -4.91 -0.67 3.18
N ALA A 157 -4.39 0.52 3.44
CA ALA A 157 -5.04 1.56 4.23
C ALA A 157 -6.09 2.39 3.47
N SER A 158 -5.98 2.54 2.15
CA SER A 158 -6.90 3.43 1.39
C SER A 158 -8.18 2.78 0.90
N LEU A 159 -8.29 1.44 0.98
CA LEU A 159 -9.46 0.68 0.55
C LEU A 159 -10.06 -0.18 1.69
N GLY A 160 -9.37 -0.25 2.84
CA GLY A 160 -9.79 -1.06 3.99
C GLY A 160 -10.03 -2.51 3.59
N MET A 161 -9.07 -3.07 2.86
CA MET A 161 -9.11 -4.47 2.42
C MET A 161 -8.65 -5.38 3.55
N SER A 162 -9.50 -6.33 3.90
CA SER A 162 -9.20 -7.43 4.81
C SER A 162 -9.62 -8.74 4.17
N VAL A 163 -9.01 -9.84 4.58
CA VAL A 163 -9.55 -11.17 4.28
C VAL A 163 -10.56 -11.51 5.38
N ALA A 164 -11.66 -12.15 5.03
CA ALA A 164 -12.61 -12.69 5.99
C ALA A 164 -11.93 -13.74 6.89
N GLU A 165 -12.45 -13.96 8.10
CA GLU A 165 -11.85 -14.87 9.09
C GLU A 165 -11.72 -16.32 8.59
N ASP A 166 -12.57 -16.70 7.64
CA ASP A 166 -12.58 -18.02 7.01
C ASP A 166 -11.60 -18.16 5.82
N GLY A 167 -10.94 -17.07 5.42
CA GLY A 167 -10.03 -17.04 4.28
C GLY A 167 -10.70 -17.11 2.91
N SER A 168 -12.04 -17.17 2.85
CA SER A 168 -12.79 -17.46 1.62
C SER A 168 -13.18 -16.20 0.84
N GLU A 169 -13.21 -15.04 1.52
CA GLU A 169 -13.59 -13.77 0.93
C GLU A 169 -12.54 -12.67 1.17
N LEU A 170 -12.33 -11.84 0.15
CA LEU A 170 -11.69 -10.53 0.26
C LEU A 170 -12.77 -9.48 0.53
N VAL A 171 -12.72 -8.84 1.69
CA VAL A 171 -13.63 -7.79 2.14
C VAL A 171 -13.02 -6.42 1.86
N ILE A 172 -13.76 -5.55 1.18
CA ILE A 172 -13.37 -4.17 0.87
C ILE A 172 -14.35 -3.25 1.59
N SER A 173 -13.97 -2.70 2.73
CA SER A 173 -14.88 -1.90 3.57
C SER A 173 -15.29 -0.55 2.97
N GLN A 174 -14.50 0.02 2.04
CA GLN A 174 -14.73 1.36 1.49
C GLN A 174 -14.72 1.41 -0.05
N ALA A 175 -15.45 0.51 -0.70
CA ALA A 175 -15.58 0.53 -2.16
C ALA A 175 -16.53 1.64 -2.64
N HIS A 176 -16.30 2.11 -3.87
CA HIS A 176 -17.19 2.99 -4.62
C HIS A 176 -18.46 2.21 -5.04
N PRO A 177 -19.65 2.81 -5.02
CA PRO A 177 -20.91 2.11 -5.34
C PRO A 177 -20.96 1.56 -6.76
N GLU A 178 -20.25 2.16 -7.72
CA GLU A 178 -20.13 1.60 -9.08
C GLU A 178 -19.35 0.30 -9.13
N PHE A 179 -18.30 0.19 -8.32
CA PHE A 179 -17.56 -1.05 -8.20
C PHE A 179 -18.43 -2.14 -7.56
N ALA A 180 -19.17 -1.80 -6.50
CA ALA A 180 -20.11 -2.72 -5.87
C ALA A 180 -21.20 -3.20 -6.84
N ARG A 181 -21.76 -2.30 -7.67
CA ARG A 181 -22.72 -2.67 -8.71
C ARG A 181 -22.13 -3.61 -9.75
N ALA A 182 -20.89 -3.36 -10.18
CA ALA A 182 -20.22 -4.23 -11.14
C ALA A 182 -19.92 -5.62 -10.56
N VAL A 183 -19.50 -5.71 -9.30
CA VAL A 183 -19.33 -6.99 -8.60
C VAL A 183 -20.68 -7.72 -8.44
N ALA A 184 -21.74 -7.00 -8.05
CA ALA A 184 -23.07 -7.60 -7.89
C ALA A 184 -23.63 -8.14 -9.22
N ALA A 185 -23.36 -7.44 -10.35
CA ALA A 185 -23.78 -7.87 -11.68
C ALA A 185 -23.04 -9.14 -12.17
N GLN A 186 -21.85 -9.43 -11.66
CA GLN A 186 -21.11 -10.65 -11.98
C GLN A 186 -21.61 -11.89 -11.21
N ARG A 187 -22.29 -11.67 -10.07
CA ARG A 187 -22.83 -12.74 -9.22
C ARG A 187 -24.23 -13.22 -9.64
N MET A 188 -24.86 -12.54 -10.60
CA MET A 188 -26.17 -12.92 -11.17
C MET A 188 -25.97 -13.78 -12.42
#